data_AF-A0A933VZY6-F1
#
_entry.id   AF-A0A933VZY6-F1
#
_cell.length_a   1.000
_cell.length_b   1.000
_cell.length_c   1.000
_cell.angle_alpha   90.00
_cell.angle_beta   90.00
_cell.angle_gamma   90.00
#
_symmetry.space_group_name_H-M   'P 1'
#
loop_
_entity.id
_entity.type
_entity.pdbx_description
1 polymer ?
#
loop_
_entity_poly.entity_id
_entity_poly.type
_entity_poly.pdbx_seq_one_letter_code
_entity_poly.pdbx_strand_id
1 'polypeptide(L)'
;MAKKGISQEVAAEISVKLELNPAESSYFTDHVLLAHARSPHAKKLAQYRIEERHASGSSYKTLDVEAFKAISDWHHYAILELALTEDFRLDPKWIAARLGISAFEVSQAIDRLKKLELIEEDNGRRIKKTDMSITATYGRPSAALRKLARQFLQKAIESLDSQSIEERDITNITMAIDPGRLSEAKLMITKFRRKLCAFLEQGKHKEVYVFAPSLFRITRSVTKR
;
A
#
# COMPACT_ATOMS: atom_id res chain seq x y z
N MET A 1 -31.84 -4.91 28.11
CA MET A 1 -31.86 -3.80 27.12
C MET A 1 -30.87 -4.10 26.02
N ALA A 2 -31.33 -4.28 24.79
CA ALA A 2 -30.45 -4.59 23.66
C ALA A 2 -29.60 -3.34 23.31
N LYS A 3 -28.28 -3.42 23.49
CA LYS A 3 -27.36 -2.37 23.03
C LYS A 3 -27.47 -2.32 21.49
N LYS A 4 -28.13 -1.28 20.97
CA LYS A 4 -28.28 -1.05 19.52
C LYS A 4 -26.87 -0.94 18.93
N GLY A 5 -26.47 -1.91 18.11
CA GLY A 5 -25.15 -1.90 17.48
C GLY A 5 -25.04 -0.75 16.49
N ILE A 6 -23.92 -0.03 16.50
CA ILE A 6 -23.63 1.06 15.58
C ILE A 6 -23.21 0.45 14.23
N SER A 7 -23.86 0.85 13.13
CA SER A 7 -23.47 0.40 11.78
C SER A 7 -22.23 1.14 11.29
N GLN A 8 -21.57 0.63 10.25
CA GLN A 8 -20.38 1.26 9.69
C GLN A 8 -20.66 2.65 9.11
N GLU A 9 -21.86 2.87 8.56
CA GLU A 9 -22.32 4.16 8.04
C GLU A 9 -22.52 5.17 9.17
N VAL A 10 -23.17 4.75 10.25
CA VAL A 10 -23.36 5.59 11.44
C VAL A 10 -22.02 5.89 12.12
N ALA A 11 -21.08 4.95 12.11
CA ALA A 11 -19.72 5.18 12.62
C ALA A 11 -18.97 6.24 11.80
N ALA A 12 -19.14 6.25 10.48
CA ALA A 12 -18.55 7.26 9.61
C ALA A 12 -19.18 8.64 9.85
N GLU A 13 -20.50 8.72 10.00
CA GLU A 13 -21.19 9.97 10.33
C GLU A 13 -20.77 10.53 11.70
N ILE A 14 -20.61 9.67 12.70
CA ILE A 14 -20.10 10.04 14.02
C ILE A 14 -18.68 10.56 13.92
N SER A 15 -17.82 9.93 13.12
CA SER A 15 -16.43 10.38 12.93
C SER A 15 -16.36 11.80 12.37
N VAL A 16 -17.25 12.14 11.43
CA VAL A 16 -17.34 13.50 10.85
C VAL A 16 -17.78 14.52 11.90
N LYS A 17 -18.80 14.18 12.72
CA LYS A 17 -19.28 15.06 13.79
C LYS A 17 -18.28 15.28 14.92
N LEU A 18 -17.41 14.29 15.16
CA LEU A 18 -16.33 14.35 16.14
C LEU A 18 -15.06 15.02 15.58
N GLU A 19 -15.11 15.53 14.33
CA GLU A 19 -13.99 16.17 13.66
C GLU A 19 -12.71 15.31 13.64
N LEU A 20 -12.88 13.98 13.62
CA LEU A 20 -11.78 13.04 13.61
C LEU A 20 -10.99 13.16 12.31
N ASN A 21 -9.67 13.15 12.41
CA ASN A 21 -8.85 13.07 11.21
C ASN A 21 -9.03 11.70 10.52
N PRO A 22 -8.62 11.53 9.24
CA PRO A 22 -8.84 10.28 8.51
C PRO A 22 -8.29 9.02 9.19
N ALA A 23 -7.17 9.14 9.91
CA ALA A 23 -6.58 8.02 10.63
C ALA A 23 -7.42 7.63 11.85
N GLU A 24 -7.86 8.63 12.63
CA GLU A 24 -8.74 8.47 13.79
C GLU A 24 -10.12 7.95 13.39
N SER A 25 -10.71 8.47 12.30
CA SER A 25 -11.98 7.98 11.78
C SER A 25 -11.89 6.52 11.35
N SER A 26 -10.82 6.14 10.66
CA SER A 26 -10.57 4.74 10.29
C SER A 26 -10.34 3.87 11.53
N TYR A 27 -9.67 4.38 12.57
CA TYR A 27 -9.43 3.65 13.81
C TYR A 27 -10.73 3.37 14.55
N PHE A 28 -11.53 4.43 14.71
CA PHE A 28 -12.84 4.39 15.33
C PHE A 28 -13.75 3.42 14.60
N THR A 29 -13.78 3.49 13.27
CA THR A 29 -14.58 2.58 12.45
C THR A 29 -14.14 1.13 12.61
N ASP A 30 -12.85 0.86 12.73
CA ASP A 30 -12.33 -0.49 13.00
C ASP A 30 -12.74 -0.99 14.38
N HIS A 31 -12.68 -0.16 15.42
CA HIS A 31 -13.17 -0.51 16.76
C HIS A 31 -14.68 -0.78 16.78
N VAL A 32 -15.47 0.04 16.07
CA VAL A 32 -16.91 -0.17 15.92
C VAL A 32 -17.20 -1.48 15.17
N LEU A 33 -16.47 -1.77 14.10
CA LEU A 33 -16.57 -3.04 13.36
C LEU A 33 -16.21 -4.23 14.25
N LEU A 34 -15.14 -4.14 15.03
CA LEU A 34 -14.73 -5.20 15.95
C LEU A 34 -15.80 -5.47 17.03
N ALA A 35 -16.42 -4.43 17.56
CA ALA A 35 -17.45 -4.55 18.59
C ALA A 35 -18.80 -5.04 18.02
N HIS A 36 -19.23 -4.50 16.88
CA HIS A 36 -20.62 -4.57 16.43
C HIS A 36 -20.87 -5.34 15.14
N ALA A 37 -19.85 -5.74 14.37
CA ALA A 37 -20.07 -6.47 13.13
C ALA A 37 -20.71 -7.84 13.37
N ARG A 38 -21.75 -8.17 12.61
CA ARG A 38 -22.38 -9.50 12.64
C ARG A 38 -21.50 -10.59 12.02
N SER A 39 -20.62 -10.19 11.11
CA SER A 39 -19.70 -11.10 10.43
C SER A 39 -18.47 -11.37 11.30
N PRO A 40 -18.20 -12.63 11.71
CA PRO A 40 -16.96 -13.00 12.40
C PRO A 40 -15.71 -12.63 11.60
N HIS A 41 -15.82 -12.64 10.28
CA HIS A 41 -14.74 -12.23 9.38
C HIS A 41 -14.45 -10.73 9.45
N ALA A 42 -15.49 -9.90 9.42
CA ALA A 42 -15.34 -8.44 9.54
C ALA A 42 -14.70 -8.07 10.89
N LYS A 43 -15.06 -8.78 11.97
CA LYS A 43 -14.42 -8.65 13.28
C LYS A 43 -12.94 -9.03 13.23
N LYS A 44 -12.60 -10.20 12.67
CA LYS A 44 -11.21 -10.67 12.57
C LYS A 44 -10.32 -9.74 11.74
N LEU A 45 -10.87 -9.15 10.67
CA LEU A 45 -10.17 -8.14 9.86
C LEU A 45 -9.97 -6.82 10.62
N ALA A 46 -10.99 -6.34 11.33
CA ALA A 46 -10.89 -5.14 12.16
C ALA A 46 -9.87 -5.32 13.28
N GLN A 47 -9.90 -6.47 13.95
CA GLN A 47 -8.91 -6.84 14.96
C GLN A 47 -7.49 -6.83 14.41
N TYR A 48 -7.26 -7.44 13.24
CA TYR A 48 -5.95 -7.43 12.60
C TYR A 48 -5.46 -6.02 12.25
N ARG A 49 -6.35 -5.10 11.84
CA ARG A 49 -5.99 -3.70 11.55
C ARG A 49 -5.68 -2.89 12.81
N ILE A 50 -6.40 -3.16 13.90
CA ILE A 50 -6.13 -2.56 15.21
C ILE A 50 -4.77 -3.05 15.72
N GLU A 51 -4.54 -4.36 15.72
CA GLU A 51 -3.27 -4.99 16.13
C GLU A 51 -2.09 -4.50 15.27
N GLU A 52 -2.29 -4.30 13.97
CA GLU A 52 -1.30 -3.71 13.07
C GLU A 52 -0.89 -2.30 13.52
N ARG A 53 -1.85 -1.42 13.83
CA ARG A 53 -1.54 -0.06 14.31
C ARG A 53 -0.81 -0.06 15.64
N HIS A 54 -1.10 -1.01 16.52
CA HIS A 54 -0.41 -1.16 17.81
C HIS A 54 1.00 -1.73 17.64
N ALA A 55 1.18 -2.73 16.77
CA ALA A 55 2.46 -3.41 16.56
C ALA A 55 3.51 -2.51 15.91
N SER A 56 3.08 -1.49 15.15
CA SER A 56 4.01 -0.63 14.42
C SER A 56 4.35 0.69 15.16
N GLY A 57 3.87 0.85 16.40
CA GLY A 57 4.49 1.71 17.43
C GLY A 57 4.54 3.22 17.17
N SER A 58 4.03 3.71 16.04
CA SER A 58 4.07 5.12 15.67
C SER A 58 2.67 5.67 15.40
N SER A 59 2.47 6.93 15.76
CA SER A 59 1.27 7.71 15.50
C SER A 59 1.17 7.98 13.99
N TYR A 60 0.65 7.02 13.22
CA TYR A 60 0.57 7.13 11.75
C TYR A 60 -0.48 8.14 11.30
N LYS A 61 -0.04 9.23 10.66
CA LYS A 61 -0.92 10.05 9.83
C LYS A 61 -1.24 9.29 8.54
N THR A 62 -2.52 9.01 8.29
CA THR A 62 -3.01 8.40 7.04
C THR A 62 -3.15 9.50 5.98
N LEU A 63 -2.60 9.29 4.78
CA LEU A 63 -2.77 10.20 3.65
C LEU A 63 -4.26 10.33 3.27
N ASP A 64 -4.70 11.57 3.05
CA ASP A 64 -6.00 11.83 2.44
C ASP A 64 -6.07 11.29 1.00
N VAL A 65 -7.30 11.04 0.51
CA VAL A 65 -7.57 10.49 -0.82
C VAL A 65 -6.99 11.36 -1.93
N GLU A 66 -7.05 12.68 -1.82
CA GLU A 66 -6.48 13.59 -2.83
C GLU A 66 -4.95 13.59 -2.79
N ALA A 67 -4.36 13.53 -1.60
CA ALA A 67 -2.92 13.39 -1.43
C ALA A 67 -2.41 12.07 -2.03
N PHE A 68 -3.14 10.96 -1.81
CA PHE A 68 -2.82 9.67 -2.42
C PHE A 68 -2.91 9.70 -3.95
N LYS A 69 -3.92 10.38 -4.50
CA LYS A 69 -4.09 10.53 -5.94
C LYS A 69 -2.89 11.26 -6.57
N ALA A 70 -2.37 12.28 -5.90
CA ALA A 70 -1.21 13.05 -6.36
C ALA A 70 0.09 12.21 -6.44
N ILE A 71 0.22 11.15 -5.64
CA ILE A 71 1.38 10.24 -5.63
C ILE A 71 1.08 8.86 -6.23
N SER A 72 -0.04 8.72 -6.96
CA SER A 72 -0.52 7.42 -7.45
C SER A 72 0.30 6.79 -8.59
N ASP A 73 1.41 7.42 -8.95
CA ASP A 73 2.36 6.90 -9.93
C ASP A 73 3.53 6.18 -9.24
N TRP A 74 3.90 5.01 -9.78
CA TRP A 74 4.89 4.08 -9.20
C TRP A 74 6.22 4.74 -8.83
N HIS A 75 6.70 5.68 -9.65
CA HIS A 75 7.98 6.35 -9.44
C HIS A 75 8.06 7.13 -8.11
N HIS A 76 6.94 7.62 -7.55
CA HIS A 76 6.97 8.26 -6.22
C HIS A 76 7.40 7.26 -5.13
N TYR A 77 6.90 6.03 -5.19
CA TYR A 77 7.27 4.96 -4.27
C TYR A 77 8.71 4.52 -4.51
N ALA A 78 9.11 4.37 -5.77
CA ALA A 78 10.47 3.99 -6.11
C ALA A 78 11.50 5.03 -5.64
N ILE A 79 11.19 6.34 -5.73
CA ILE A 79 12.05 7.41 -5.21
C ILE A 79 12.18 7.35 -3.69
N LEU A 80 11.08 7.07 -2.98
CA LEU A 80 11.10 6.93 -1.52
C LEU A 80 11.96 5.76 -1.06
N GLU A 81 11.90 4.62 -1.76
CA GLU A 81 12.72 3.47 -1.42
C GLU A 81 14.17 3.64 -1.89
N LEU A 82 14.40 4.30 -3.04
CA LEU A 82 15.75 4.66 -3.49
C LEU A 82 16.47 5.55 -2.48
N ALA A 83 15.76 6.43 -1.78
CA ALA A 83 16.33 7.27 -0.72
C ALA A 83 17.02 6.48 0.40
N LEU A 84 16.61 5.22 0.59
CA LEU A 84 17.13 4.32 1.61
C LEU A 84 18.36 3.53 1.13
N THR A 85 18.67 3.51 -0.17
CA THR A 85 19.81 2.76 -0.67
C THR A 85 21.14 3.40 -0.25
N GLU A 86 22.18 2.56 -0.07
CA GLU A 86 23.50 3.01 0.38
C GLU A 86 24.15 4.04 -0.57
N ASP A 87 23.86 3.93 -1.87
CA ASP A 87 24.45 4.74 -2.94
C ASP A 87 23.59 5.94 -3.36
N PHE A 88 22.51 6.22 -2.63
CA PHE A 88 21.54 7.24 -2.97
C PHE A 88 22.17 8.62 -3.20
N ARG A 89 21.73 9.28 -4.28
CA ARG A 89 22.09 10.66 -4.59
C ARG A 89 20.84 11.49 -4.83
N LEU A 90 20.73 12.62 -4.15
CA LEU A 90 19.70 13.63 -4.41
C LEU A 90 20.05 14.42 -5.70
N ASP A 91 20.11 13.72 -6.83
CA ASP A 91 20.35 14.27 -8.16
C ASP A 91 19.27 13.74 -9.12
N PRO A 92 18.41 14.62 -9.68
CA PRO A 92 17.37 14.21 -10.62
C PRO A 92 17.89 13.39 -11.80
N LYS A 93 19.11 13.64 -12.29
CA LYS A 93 19.69 12.87 -13.41
C LYS A 93 20.05 11.45 -12.98
N TRP A 94 20.64 11.30 -11.81
CA TRP A 94 20.99 9.99 -11.26
C TRP A 94 19.75 9.13 -10.99
N ILE A 95 18.72 9.71 -10.35
CA ILE A 95 17.47 9.02 -10.06
C ILE A 95 16.75 8.66 -11.37
N ALA A 96 16.72 9.57 -12.35
CA ALA A 96 16.14 9.34 -13.66
C ALA A 96 16.78 8.13 -14.36
N ALA A 97 18.11 8.05 -14.34
CA ALA A 97 18.85 6.92 -14.90
C ALA A 97 18.53 5.60 -14.18
N ARG A 98 18.45 5.60 -12.83
CA ARG A 98 18.10 4.41 -12.04
C ARG A 98 16.68 3.90 -12.31
N LEU A 99 15.74 4.81 -12.56
CA LEU A 99 14.32 4.49 -12.71
C LEU A 99 13.86 4.38 -14.17
N GLY A 100 14.69 4.75 -15.14
CA GLY A 100 14.31 4.77 -16.56
C GLY A 100 13.20 5.77 -16.87
N ILE A 101 13.21 6.94 -16.22
CA ILE A 101 12.26 8.04 -16.45
C ILE A 101 13.03 9.34 -16.73
N SER A 102 12.34 10.42 -17.10
CA SER A 102 13.01 11.70 -17.35
C SER A 102 13.41 12.41 -16.06
N ALA A 103 14.48 13.21 -16.10
CA ALA A 103 14.88 14.06 -14.98
C ALA A 103 13.78 15.07 -14.59
N PHE A 104 12.98 15.51 -15.57
CA PHE A 104 11.83 16.38 -15.33
C PHE A 104 10.72 15.68 -14.53
N GLU A 105 10.41 14.41 -14.83
CA GLU A 105 9.47 13.61 -14.04
C GLU A 105 9.97 13.40 -12.61
N VAL A 106 11.27 13.15 -12.45
CA VAL A 106 11.89 13.04 -11.11
C VAL A 106 11.74 14.33 -10.32
N SER A 107 12.10 15.48 -10.91
CA SER A 107 11.98 16.78 -10.23
C SER A 107 10.54 17.03 -9.79
N GLN A 108 9.56 16.79 -10.66
CA GLN A 108 8.15 16.92 -10.29
C GLN A 108 7.72 15.95 -9.18
N ALA A 109 8.22 14.71 -9.20
CA ALA A 109 7.89 13.73 -8.19
C ALA A 109 8.48 14.11 -6.82
N ILE A 110 9.72 14.56 -6.78
CA ILE A 110 10.37 15.06 -5.54
C ILE A 110 9.60 16.26 -5.00
N ASP A 111 9.22 17.23 -5.84
CA ASP A 111 8.45 18.40 -5.41
C ASP A 111 7.09 18.00 -4.82
N ARG A 112 6.41 17.02 -5.41
CA ARG A 112 5.14 16.48 -4.87
C ARG A 112 5.36 15.79 -3.52
N LEU A 113 6.38 14.94 -3.41
CA LEU A 113 6.70 14.24 -2.16
C LEU A 113 7.03 15.23 -1.03
N LYS A 114 7.77 16.31 -1.32
CA LYS A 114 8.06 17.39 -0.37
C LYS A 114 6.79 18.13 0.06
N LYS A 115 5.95 18.53 -0.90
CA LYS A 115 4.69 19.25 -0.62
C LYS A 115 3.72 18.44 0.25
N LEU A 116 3.79 17.11 0.16
CA LEU A 116 2.97 16.19 0.95
C LEU A 116 3.66 15.74 2.24
N GLU A 117 4.80 16.35 2.60
CA GLU A 117 5.58 16.02 3.80
C GLU A 117 5.96 14.53 3.88
N LEU A 118 6.15 13.88 2.73
CA LEU A 118 6.58 12.47 2.65
C LEU A 118 8.09 12.31 2.66
N ILE A 119 8.79 13.38 2.30
CA ILE A 119 10.24 13.50 2.40
C ILE A 119 10.64 14.84 2.99
N GLU A 120 11.71 14.83 3.77
CA GLU A 120 12.38 16.01 4.30
C GLU A 120 13.83 16.02 3.78
N GLU A 121 14.37 17.21 3.48
CA GLU A 121 15.79 17.31 3.15
C GLU A 121 16.64 17.19 4.41
N ASP A 122 17.57 16.24 4.39
CA ASP A 122 18.59 16.11 5.42
C ASP A 122 19.89 16.74 4.92
N ASN A 123 20.29 17.84 5.55
CA ASN A 123 21.54 18.57 5.31
C ASN A 123 21.79 18.94 3.82
N GLY A 124 20.71 19.11 3.03
CA GLY A 124 20.76 19.49 1.62
C GLY A 124 21.35 18.43 0.66
N ARG A 125 21.66 17.20 1.15
CA ARG A 125 22.28 16.14 0.34
C ARG A 125 21.49 14.84 0.28
N ARG A 126 20.58 14.62 1.23
CA ARG A 126 19.75 13.41 1.28
C ARG A 126 18.29 13.80 1.49
N ILE A 127 17.40 12.86 1.21
CA ILE A 127 16.01 12.94 1.61
C ILE A 127 15.74 11.85 2.63
N LYS A 128 15.07 12.21 3.72
CA LYS A 128 14.61 11.28 4.74
C LYS A 128 13.12 11.06 4.55
N LYS A 129 12.69 9.80 4.45
CA LYS A 129 11.28 9.42 4.47
C LYS A 129 10.68 9.76 5.83
N THR A 130 9.55 10.44 5.85
CA THR A 130 8.86 10.77 7.11
C THR A 130 8.09 9.56 7.64
N ASP A 131 7.62 9.61 8.89
CA ASP A 131 6.80 8.55 9.51
C ASP A 131 5.39 8.43 8.90
N MET A 132 5.10 9.19 7.82
CA MET A 132 3.84 9.08 7.09
C MET A 132 3.78 7.75 6.32
N SER A 133 2.88 6.88 6.77
CA SER A 133 2.62 5.62 6.09
C SER A 133 1.83 5.88 4.80
N ILE A 134 2.39 5.47 3.67
CA ILE A 134 1.65 5.38 2.40
C ILE A 134 0.83 4.09 2.39
N THR A 135 -0.01 3.97 3.41
CA THR A 135 -1.02 2.92 3.43
C THR A 135 -2.20 3.44 2.62
N ALA A 136 -2.23 3.02 1.36
CA ALA A 136 -3.43 3.05 0.54
C ALA A 136 -4.64 2.63 1.39
N THR A 137 -5.65 3.49 1.51
CA THR A 137 -6.83 3.28 2.35
C THR A 137 -7.49 1.95 1.97
N TYR A 138 -7.18 0.89 2.72
CA TYR A 138 -7.65 -0.46 2.45
C TYR A 138 -9.16 -0.51 2.71
N GLY A 139 -9.96 -0.58 1.64
CA GLY A 139 -11.41 -0.79 1.77
C GLY A 139 -12.29 -0.18 0.68
N ARG A 140 -11.79 0.79 -0.11
CA ARG A 140 -12.49 1.30 -1.30
C ARG A 140 -11.62 1.20 -2.55
N PRO A 141 -12.09 0.56 -3.63
CA PRO A 141 -11.40 0.59 -4.92
C PRO A 141 -11.33 2.02 -5.48
N SER A 142 -10.22 2.73 -5.27
CA SER A 142 -10.00 4.04 -5.90
C SER A 142 -9.42 3.90 -7.30
N ALA A 143 -9.69 4.86 -8.18
CA ALA A 143 -9.07 4.92 -9.50
C ALA A 143 -7.53 4.98 -9.41
N ALA A 144 -7.02 5.71 -8.41
CA ALA A 144 -5.61 5.83 -8.10
C ALA A 144 -4.98 4.47 -7.73
N LEU A 145 -5.67 3.62 -6.95
CA LEU A 145 -5.16 2.29 -6.61
C LEU A 145 -5.09 1.36 -7.82
N ARG A 146 -6.11 1.43 -8.69
CA ARG A 146 -6.11 0.66 -9.95
C ARG A 146 -5.02 1.14 -10.90
N LYS A 147 -4.74 2.44 -10.94
CA LYS A 147 -3.65 3.04 -11.72
C LYS A 147 -2.30 2.52 -11.23
N LEU A 148 -2.03 2.61 -9.92
CA LEU A 148 -0.79 2.14 -9.33
C LEU A 148 -0.58 0.63 -9.55
N ALA A 149 -1.62 -0.19 -9.29
CA ALA A 149 -1.56 -1.63 -9.51
C ALA A 149 -1.25 -1.98 -10.99
N ARG A 150 -1.86 -1.26 -11.94
CA ARG A 150 -1.59 -1.44 -13.38
C ARG A 150 -0.13 -1.12 -13.71
N GLN A 151 0.42 -0.05 -13.15
CA GLN A 151 1.82 0.32 -13.39
C GLN A 151 2.80 -0.72 -12.82
N PHE A 152 2.54 -1.27 -11.63
CA PHE A 152 3.38 -2.36 -11.10
C PHE A 152 3.28 -3.64 -11.92
N LEU A 153 2.09 -4.01 -12.39
CA LEU A 153 1.94 -5.15 -13.31
C LEU A 153 2.69 -4.91 -14.62
N GLN A 154 2.67 -3.68 -15.13
CA GLN A 154 3.44 -3.32 -16.32
C GLN A 154 4.95 -3.44 -16.08
N LYS A 155 5.45 -3.04 -14.91
CA LYS A 155 6.86 -3.23 -14.52
C LYS A 155 7.24 -4.71 -14.41
N ALA A 156 6.33 -5.55 -13.91
CA ALA A 156 6.54 -7.00 -13.89
C ALA A 156 6.57 -7.62 -15.31
N ILE A 157 5.82 -7.05 -16.26
CA ILE A 157 5.90 -7.47 -17.67
C ILE A 157 7.25 -7.04 -18.26
N GLU A 158 7.66 -5.78 -18.07
CA GLU A 158 8.94 -5.25 -18.57
C GLU A 158 10.16 -6.02 -18.02
N SER A 159 10.09 -6.51 -16.78
CA SER A 159 11.19 -7.28 -16.18
C SER A 159 11.37 -8.66 -16.80
N LEU A 160 10.37 -9.21 -17.50
CA LEU A 160 10.51 -10.47 -18.21
C LEU A 160 11.59 -10.40 -19.29
N ASP A 161 11.77 -9.23 -19.91
CA ASP A 161 12.73 -9.01 -20.99
C ASP A 161 14.03 -8.32 -20.51
N SER A 162 13.94 -7.49 -19.46
CA SER A 162 15.03 -6.62 -19.02
C SER A 162 15.89 -7.16 -17.87
N GLN A 163 15.44 -8.22 -17.18
CA GLN A 163 16.15 -8.80 -16.04
C GLN A 163 16.52 -10.26 -16.31
N SER A 164 17.48 -10.80 -15.57
CA SER A 164 17.83 -12.22 -15.50
C SER A 164 16.91 -12.99 -14.54
N ILE A 165 16.96 -14.33 -14.55
CA ILE A 165 16.12 -15.16 -13.67
C ILE A 165 16.59 -15.10 -12.21
N GLU A 166 17.84 -14.69 -11.99
CA GLU A 166 18.43 -14.45 -10.68
C GLU A 166 17.93 -13.13 -10.06
N GLU A 167 17.57 -12.16 -10.90
CA GLU A 167 17.08 -10.84 -10.48
C GLU A 167 15.55 -10.80 -10.29
N ARG A 168 14.80 -11.78 -10.79
CA ARG A 168 13.33 -11.80 -10.69
C ARG A 168 12.78 -13.18 -10.35
N ASP A 169 11.73 -13.21 -9.54
CA ASP A 169 10.88 -14.40 -9.34
C ASP A 169 9.46 -14.09 -9.81
N ILE A 170 9.14 -14.47 -11.04
CA ILE A 170 7.80 -14.38 -11.62
C ILE A 170 7.33 -15.78 -11.96
N THR A 171 6.75 -16.44 -10.97
CA THR A 171 6.17 -17.78 -11.07
C THR A 171 4.66 -17.74 -10.90
N ASN A 172 3.96 -18.62 -11.62
CA ASN A 172 2.49 -18.68 -11.61
C ASN A 172 2.01 -20.09 -11.27
N ILE A 173 0.92 -20.14 -10.51
CA ILE A 173 0.19 -21.38 -10.22
C ILE A 173 -1.26 -21.21 -10.66
N THR A 174 -1.79 -22.21 -11.38
CA THR A 174 -3.19 -22.24 -11.80
C THR A 174 -3.93 -23.30 -11.00
N MET A 175 -5.07 -22.93 -10.44
CA MET A 175 -5.83 -23.78 -9.52
C MET A 175 -7.34 -23.58 -9.67
N ALA A 176 -8.09 -24.68 -9.57
CA ALA A 176 -9.51 -24.62 -9.27
C ALA A 176 -9.69 -24.48 -7.75
N ILE A 177 -10.40 -23.44 -7.31
CA ILE A 177 -10.57 -23.12 -5.88
C ILE A 177 -12.03 -22.96 -5.53
N ASP A 178 -12.35 -23.18 -4.25
CA ASP A 178 -13.61 -22.74 -3.65
C ASP A 178 -13.55 -21.22 -3.38
N PRO A 179 -14.38 -20.39 -4.03
CA PRO A 179 -14.42 -18.96 -3.80
C PRO A 179 -14.76 -18.59 -2.35
N GLY A 180 -15.43 -19.47 -1.60
CA GLY A 180 -15.71 -19.30 -0.16
C GLY A 180 -14.44 -19.16 0.69
N ARG A 181 -13.29 -19.66 0.20
CA ARG A 181 -12.00 -19.59 0.88
C ARG A 181 -11.15 -18.37 0.52
N LEU A 182 -11.59 -17.53 -0.43
CA LEU A 182 -10.82 -16.37 -0.89
C LEU A 182 -10.49 -15.37 0.23
N SER A 183 -11.40 -15.20 1.19
CA SER A 183 -11.21 -14.28 2.31
C SER A 183 -10.06 -14.73 3.23
N GLU A 184 -9.93 -16.04 3.49
CA GLU A 184 -8.83 -16.61 4.25
C GLU A 184 -7.51 -16.54 3.47
N ALA A 185 -7.55 -16.89 2.17
CA ALA A 185 -6.39 -16.81 1.29
C ALA A 185 -5.81 -15.38 1.22
N LYS A 186 -6.66 -14.35 1.14
CA LYS A 186 -6.22 -12.94 1.17
C LYS A 186 -5.50 -12.60 2.47
N LEU A 187 -5.96 -13.11 3.62
CA LEU A 187 -5.28 -12.90 4.90
C LEU A 187 -3.91 -13.59 4.94
N MET A 188 -3.81 -14.82 4.41
CA MET A 188 -2.55 -15.54 4.29
C MET A 188 -1.55 -14.75 3.42
N ILE A 189 -1.99 -14.25 2.26
CA ILE A 189 -1.18 -13.42 1.36
C ILE A 189 -0.71 -12.14 2.08
N THR A 190 -1.60 -11.45 2.80
CA THR A 190 -1.22 -10.24 3.57
C THR A 190 -0.14 -10.55 4.61
N LYS A 191 -0.30 -11.63 5.38
CA LYS A 191 0.69 -12.05 6.38
C LYS A 191 2.02 -12.42 5.74
N PHE A 192 1.99 -13.14 4.63
CA PHE A 192 3.18 -13.50 3.87
C PHE A 192 3.93 -12.26 3.37
N ARG A 193 3.23 -11.34 2.69
CA ARG A 193 3.80 -10.07 2.20
C ARG A 193 4.52 -9.30 3.30
N ARG A 194 3.92 -9.17 4.49
CA ARG A 194 4.53 -8.48 5.63
C ARG A 194 5.79 -9.18 6.12
N LYS A 195 5.73 -10.51 6.29
CA LYS A 195 6.90 -11.30 6.71
C LYS A 195 8.05 -11.19 5.71
N LEU A 196 7.73 -11.25 4.41
CA LEU A 196 8.72 -11.11 3.35
C LEU A 196 9.36 -9.72 3.35
N CYS A 197 8.55 -8.65 3.48
CA CYS A 197 9.02 -7.27 3.58
C CYS A 197 10.00 -7.11 4.75
N ALA A 198 9.58 -7.50 5.96
CA ALA A 198 10.40 -7.41 7.17
C ALA A 198 11.67 -8.27 7.12
N PHE A 199 11.72 -9.30 6.28
CA PHE A 199 12.92 -10.09 6.02
C PHE A 199 13.87 -9.39 5.04
N LEU A 200 13.35 -8.92 3.90
CA LEU A 200 14.14 -8.28 2.84
C LEU A 200 14.67 -6.89 3.22
N GLU A 201 13.98 -6.18 4.12
CA GLU A 201 14.41 -4.87 4.61
C GLU A 201 15.53 -4.96 5.66
N GLN A 202 16.02 -6.16 6.01
CA GLN A 202 17.13 -6.33 6.93
C GLN A 202 18.48 -6.07 6.25
N GLY A 203 19.40 -5.43 6.96
CA GLY A 203 20.76 -5.22 6.49
C GLY A 203 20.90 -4.00 5.58
N LYS A 204 21.61 -4.16 4.47
CA LYS A 204 22.02 -3.08 3.57
C LYS A 204 21.08 -2.98 2.37
N HIS A 205 20.41 -1.86 2.21
CA HIS A 205 19.54 -1.60 1.06
C HIS A 205 20.39 -1.19 -0.15
N LYS A 206 20.36 -2.00 -1.21
CA LYS A 206 21.12 -1.74 -2.45
C LYS A 206 20.22 -1.50 -3.65
N GLU A 207 19.10 -2.21 -3.70
CA GLU A 207 18.16 -2.18 -4.82
C GLU A 207 16.72 -2.08 -4.33
N VAL A 208 15.86 -1.51 -5.18
CA VAL A 208 14.44 -1.35 -4.90
C VAL A 208 13.66 -2.45 -5.62
N TYR A 209 12.95 -3.26 -4.83
CA TYR A 209 12.11 -4.35 -5.33
C TYR A 209 10.64 -4.08 -5.06
N VAL A 210 9.78 -4.52 -5.98
CA VAL A 210 8.33 -4.52 -5.81
C VAL A 210 7.82 -5.94 -5.78
N PHE A 211 7.17 -6.32 -4.68
CA PHE A 211 6.45 -7.58 -4.58
C PHE A 211 4.94 -7.36 -4.78
N ALA A 212 4.41 -7.80 -5.92
CA ALA A 212 3.02 -7.58 -6.34
C ALA A 212 2.26 -8.90 -6.58
N PRO A 213 1.88 -9.65 -5.51
CA PRO A 213 1.17 -10.90 -5.67
C PRO A 213 -0.23 -10.67 -6.28
N SER A 214 -0.59 -11.50 -7.26
CA SER A 214 -1.83 -11.36 -8.04
C SER A 214 -2.71 -12.60 -7.93
N LEU A 215 -3.81 -12.51 -7.17
CA LEU A 215 -4.84 -13.55 -7.07
C LEU A 215 -6.14 -13.03 -7.68
N PHE A 216 -6.50 -13.55 -8.86
CA PHE A 216 -7.69 -13.11 -9.61
C PHE A 216 -8.36 -14.28 -10.34
N ARG A 217 -9.65 -14.12 -10.65
CA ARG A 217 -10.43 -15.09 -11.41
C ARG A 217 -10.12 -14.95 -12.90
N ILE A 218 -9.72 -16.03 -13.55
CA ILE A 218 -9.51 -16.09 -15.02
C ILE A 218 -10.74 -16.59 -15.80
N THR A 219 -11.67 -17.26 -15.12
CA THR A 219 -12.91 -17.77 -15.71
C THR A 219 -14.01 -16.72 -15.77
N ARG A 220 -14.93 -16.86 -16.73
CA ARG A 220 -16.14 -16.05 -16.84
C ARG A 220 -17.33 -16.81 -16.26
N SER A 221 -18.29 -16.09 -15.69
CA SER A 221 -19.58 -16.69 -15.33
C SER A 221 -20.33 -17.04 -16.61
N VAL A 222 -20.78 -18.29 -16.75
CA VAL A 222 -21.69 -18.69 -17.83
C VAL A 222 -23.11 -18.40 -17.33
N THR A 223 -23.72 -17.32 -17.83
CA THR A 223 -25.15 -17.09 -17.60
C THR A 223 -25.92 -18.14 -18.37
N LYS A 224 -26.62 -19.05 -17.68
CA LYS A 224 -27.59 -19.93 -18.33
C LYS A 224 -28.68 -19.04 -18.93
N ARG A 225 -28.87 -19.11 -20.25
CA ARG A 225 -30.09 -18.62 -20.91
C ARG A 225 -31.26 -19.52 -20.54
#